data_AF-A0A024GRF3-F1
#
_entry.id   AF-A0A024GRF3-F1
#
_cell.length_a   1.000
_cell.length_b   1.000
_cell.length_c   1.000
_cell.angle_alpha   90.00
_cell.angle_beta   90.00
_cell.angle_gamma   90.00
#
_symmetry.space_group_name_H-M   'P 1'
#
loop_
_entity.id
_entity.type
_entity.pdbx_description
1 polymer ?
#
loop_
_entity_poly.entity_id
_entity_poly.type
_entity_poly.pdbx_seq_one_letter_code
_entity_poly.pdbx_strand_id
1 'polypeptide(L)'
;MHFQLPPYYENPKPHVSVASSPHGTLGSILTQAQLERLPSAGLKWHGIATHVVETILHDNRELRHQIRMLTGNLSKTTDELGRRMQLLAETLNAQQKSQTEISRARQLIIEAESMVKSHEKDKTHLEKLLLHQQSTNEQERQCLKLTQQKLQELKLLESDRKRVLKKRNRKDEKIAQCISQMQEENRRLELQNCELAKEIQYLQSEAYVMQGDHEREKESLLRQMERLQMSRFDKAYKSSLIIEQGSQTFYEQRINEKEHHIRNVKETEEKENNKSRQTSMLEALHQNKIKDITRRKECCTFKILHRMRIQSMKATASNATCVRRLEQKLRGKDQELKFLYEKYLSMLRNSEIDSATFFDAF
;
A
#
# COMPACT_ATOMS: atom_id res chain seq x y z
N MET A 1 -37.19 -55.14 23.77
CA MET A 1 -38.37 -56.02 23.70
C MET A 1 -37.92 -57.42 24.05
N HIS A 2 -38.38 -57.93 25.20
CA HIS A 2 -38.02 -59.26 25.69
C HIS A 2 -38.82 -60.31 24.93
N PHE A 3 -38.13 -61.26 24.29
CA PHE A 3 -38.77 -62.42 23.67
C PHE A 3 -38.92 -63.50 24.75
N GLN A 4 -40.13 -63.69 25.26
CA GLN A 4 -40.49 -64.81 26.12
C GLN A 4 -40.92 -65.99 25.25
N LEU A 5 -40.25 -67.14 25.41
CA LEU A 5 -40.65 -68.41 24.82
C LEU A 5 -41.92 -68.95 25.51
N PRO A 6 -42.89 -69.52 24.77
CA PRO A 6 -44.09 -70.11 25.36
C PRO A 6 -43.80 -71.39 26.19
N PRO A 7 -44.61 -71.69 27.22
CA PRO A 7 -44.32 -72.70 28.25
C PRO A 7 -44.82 -74.10 27.87
N TYR A 8 -44.32 -74.67 26.77
CA TYR A 8 -44.61 -76.06 26.39
C TYR A 8 -43.37 -76.93 26.19
N TYR A 9 -42.21 -76.46 26.62
CA TYR A 9 -40.98 -77.27 26.73
C TYR A 9 -40.66 -77.60 28.21
N GLU A 10 -41.67 -77.94 29.00
CA GLU A 10 -41.42 -78.69 30.22
C GLU A 10 -41.54 -80.18 29.91
N ASN A 11 -40.39 -80.84 29.83
CA ASN A 11 -40.17 -82.27 30.02
C ASN A 11 -41.36 -83.18 29.73
N PRO A 12 -41.41 -83.92 28.60
CA PRO A 12 -42.04 -85.21 28.66
C PRO A 12 -41.14 -86.06 29.57
N LYS A 13 -41.54 -86.21 30.84
CA LYS A 13 -41.16 -87.37 31.66
C LYS A 13 -41.20 -88.59 30.75
N PRO A 14 -40.21 -89.50 30.78
CA PRO A 14 -40.34 -90.74 30.06
C PRO A 14 -41.59 -91.43 30.63
N HIS A 15 -42.67 -91.46 29.85
CA HIS A 15 -43.73 -92.41 30.09
C HIS A 15 -43.10 -93.77 29.83
N VAL A 16 -42.59 -94.38 30.91
CA VAL A 16 -42.34 -95.81 30.96
C VAL A 16 -43.71 -96.46 30.90
N SER A 17 -44.23 -96.64 29.69
CA SER A 17 -45.29 -97.59 29.46
C SER A 17 -44.68 -98.97 29.67
N VAL A 18 -44.74 -99.44 30.91
CA VAL A 18 -44.70 -100.86 31.25
C VAL A 18 -45.95 -101.47 30.63
N ALA A 19 -45.88 -101.75 29.33
CA ALA A 19 -46.69 -102.81 28.76
C ALA A 19 -46.03 -104.10 29.22
N SER A 20 -46.51 -104.64 30.34
CA SER A 20 -46.34 -106.04 30.70
C SER A 20 -47.00 -106.90 29.61
N SER A 21 -46.29 -107.07 28.50
CA SER A 21 -46.55 -108.10 27.50
C SER A 21 -45.99 -109.41 28.06
N PRO A 22 -46.74 -110.52 27.92
CA PRO A 22 -46.59 -111.68 28.78
C PRO A 22 -45.24 -112.33 28.51
N HIS A 23 -44.50 -112.67 29.57
CA HIS A 23 -43.59 -113.81 29.49
C HIS A 23 -44.43 -115.08 29.35
N GLY A 24 -44.99 -115.26 28.15
CA GLY A 24 -45.21 -116.58 27.60
C GLY A 24 -43.83 -117.12 27.27
N THR A 25 -43.33 -117.98 28.13
CA THR A 25 -42.16 -118.82 27.92
C THR A 25 -42.12 -119.27 26.45
N LEU A 26 -41.06 -118.91 25.71
CA LEU A 26 -40.64 -119.62 24.49
C LEU A 26 -40.13 -121.00 24.93
N GLY A 27 -41.05 -121.81 25.44
CA GLY A 27 -40.80 -123.08 26.10
C GLY A 27 -41.64 -124.15 25.43
N SER A 28 -41.11 -124.66 24.31
CA SER A 28 -41.24 -126.03 23.81
C SER A 28 -41.37 -126.00 22.28
N ILE A 29 -40.23 -126.16 21.59
CA ILE A 29 -40.24 -126.75 20.26
C ILE A 29 -40.74 -128.18 20.48
N LEU A 30 -41.96 -128.49 20.04
CA LEU A 30 -42.45 -129.86 20.03
C LEU A 30 -41.41 -130.72 19.32
N THR A 31 -40.87 -131.71 20.03
CA THR A 31 -39.94 -132.66 19.42
C THR A 31 -40.68 -133.48 18.36
N GLN A 32 -39.98 -133.97 17.34
CA GLN A 32 -40.59 -134.71 16.22
C GLN A 32 -41.44 -135.92 16.68
N ALA A 33 -41.07 -136.52 17.82
CA ALA A 33 -41.83 -137.58 18.49
C ALA A 33 -43.18 -137.14 19.10
N GLN A 34 -43.37 -135.85 19.39
CA GLN A 34 -44.62 -135.28 19.90
C GLN A 34 -45.56 -134.84 18.76
N LEU A 35 -45.00 -134.52 17.60
CA LEU A 35 -45.74 -134.19 16.37
C LEU A 35 -46.48 -135.41 15.80
N GLU A 36 -45.87 -136.59 15.86
CA GLU A 36 -46.46 -137.85 15.38
C GLU A 36 -47.65 -138.36 16.20
N ARG A 37 -47.87 -137.82 17.42
CA ARG A 37 -48.96 -138.23 18.33
C ARG A 37 -50.19 -137.33 18.30
N LEU A 38 -50.19 -136.28 17.48
CA LEU A 38 -51.32 -135.36 17.36
C LEU A 38 -52.31 -135.84 16.27
N PRO A 39 -53.64 -135.65 16.44
CA PRO A 39 -54.61 -135.87 15.37
C PRO A 39 -54.19 -135.07 14.12
N SER A 40 -54.47 -135.56 12.91
CA SER A 40 -54.04 -134.93 11.64
C SER A 40 -54.39 -133.44 11.50
N ALA A 41 -55.45 -132.98 12.18
CA ALA A 41 -55.78 -131.56 12.31
C ALA A 41 -54.74 -130.77 13.14
N GLY A 42 -54.26 -131.30 14.27
CA GLY A 42 -53.27 -130.68 15.15
C GLY A 42 -51.90 -130.49 14.49
N LEU A 43 -51.48 -131.42 13.62
CA LEU A 43 -50.29 -131.30 12.79
C LEU A 43 -50.38 -130.12 11.80
N LYS A 44 -51.54 -129.95 11.13
CA LYS A 44 -51.77 -128.82 10.22
C LYS A 44 -51.81 -127.48 10.96
N TRP A 45 -52.47 -127.42 12.12
CA TRP A 45 -52.50 -126.21 12.96
C TRP A 45 -51.10 -125.82 13.46
N HIS A 46 -50.25 -126.80 13.80
CA HIS A 46 -48.86 -126.53 14.18
C HIS A 46 -48.04 -125.98 13.01
N GLY A 47 -48.13 -126.56 11.81
CA GLY A 47 -47.44 -126.03 10.63
C GLY A 47 -47.86 -124.61 10.26
N ILE A 48 -49.16 -124.29 10.37
CA ILE A 48 -49.68 -122.94 10.17
C ILE A 48 -49.15 -121.99 11.26
N ALA A 49 -49.17 -122.41 12.53
CA ALA A 49 -48.68 -121.58 13.64
C ALA A 49 -47.19 -121.27 13.52
N THR A 50 -46.35 -122.26 13.16
CA THR A 50 -44.90 -122.07 12.96
C THR A 50 -44.63 -121.11 11.80
N HIS A 51 -45.31 -121.27 10.66
CA HIS A 51 -45.17 -120.35 9.53
C HIS A 51 -45.61 -118.92 9.88
N VAL A 52 -46.73 -118.77 10.60
CA VAL A 52 -47.21 -117.46 11.08
C VAL A 52 -46.19 -116.81 12.03
N VAL A 53 -45.59 -117.58 12.94
CA VAL A 53 -44.54 -117.09 13.85
C VAL A 53 -43.29 -116.67 13.06
N GLU A 54 -42.86 -117.46 12.07
CA GLU A 54 -41.72 -117.11 11.22
C GLU A 54 -41.96 -115.82 10.41
N THR A 55 -43.16 -115.65 9.84
CA THR A 55 -43.55 -114.43 9.12
C THR A 55 -43.57 -113.23 10.06
N ILE A 56 -44.16 -113.35 11.25
CA ILE A 56 -44.15 -112.28 12.27
C ILE A 56 -42.73 -111.91 12.67
N LEU A 57 -41.83 -112.89 12.83
CA LEU A 57 -40.43 -112.63 13.16
C LEU A 57 -39.68 -111.95 12.00
N HIS A 58 -39.98 -112.33 10.76
CA HIS A 58 -39.41 -111.67 9.57
C HIS A 58 -39.87 -110.22 9.48
N ASP A 59 -41.17 -109.97 9.56
CA ASP A 59 -41.76 -108.62 9.56
C ASP A 59 -41.21 -107.78 10.70
N ASN A 60 -41.02 -108.36 11.89
CA ASN A 60 -40.42 -107.65 13.02
C ASN A 60 -38.96 -107.26 12.76
N ARG A 61 -38.17 -108.13 12.09
CA ARG A 61 -36.79 -107.80 11.70
C ARG A 61 -36.75 -106.70 10.64
N GLU A 62 -37.64 -106.75 9.66
CA GLU A 62 -37.76 -105.73 8.63
C GLU A 62 -38.17 -104.38 9.23
N LEU A 63 -39.21 -104.34 10.08
CA LEU A 63 -39.63 -103.15 10.79
C LEU A 63 -38.51 -102.57 11.66
N ARG A 64 -37.75 -103.41 12.39
CA ARG A 64 -36.58 -102.94 13.16
C ARG A 64 -35.47 -102.40 12.26
N HIS A 65 -35.29 -102.94 11.06
CA HIS A 65 -34.32 -102.41 10.11
C HIS A 65 -34.78 -101.05 9.55
N GLN A 66 -36.04 -100.94 9.15
CA GLN A 66 -36.64 -99.68 8.69
C GLN A 66 -36.57 -98.59 9.77
N ILE A 67 -36.91 -98.92 11.02
CA ILE A 67 -36.80 -98.00 12.16
C ILE A 67 -35.35 -97.51 12.31
N ARG A 68 -34.36 -98.42 12.29
CA ARG A 68 -32.94 -98.02 12.39
C ARG A 68 -32.51 -97.09 11.25
N MET A 69 -32.95 -97.35 10.03
CA MET A 69 -32.66 -96.50 8.87
C MET A 69 -33.31 -95.12 9.00
N LEU A 70 -34.58 -95.06 9.41
CA LEU A 70 -35.31 -93.82 9.63
C LEU A 70 -34.71 -93.00 10.77
N THR A 71 -34.35 -93.62 11.89
CA THR A 71 -33.68 -92.92 13.01
C THR A 71 -32.31 -92.38 12.57
N GLY A 72 -31.54 -93.13 11.79
CA GLY A 72 -30.26 -92.67 11.25
C GLY A 72 -30.41 -91.49 10.29
N ASN A 73 -31.40 -91.54 9.39
CA ASN A 73 -31.70 -90.43 8.48
C ASN A 73 -32.21 -89.20 9.25
N LEU A 74 -33.07 -89.39 10.25
CA LEU A 74 -33.56 -88.31 11.10
C LEU A 74 -32.40 -87.62 11.82
N SER A 75 -31.48 -88.37 12.43
CA SER A 75 -30.28 -87.81 13.07
C SER A 75 -29.47 -86.96 12.11
N LYS A 76 -29.19 -87.46 10.89
CA LYS A 76 -28.45 -86.70 9.87
C LYS A 76 -29.17 -85.42 9.47
N THR A 77 -30.49 -85.46 9.31
CA THR A 77 -31.27 -84.26 8.97
C THR A 77 -31.32 -83.25 10.11
N THR A 78 -31.37 -83.69 11.37
CA THR A 78 -31.33 -82.82 12.54
C THR A 78 -29.96 -82.15 12.68
N ASP A 79 -28.87 -82.89 12.48
CA ASP A 79 -27.52 -82.33 12.52
C ASP A 79 -27.31 -81.28 11.41
N GLU A 80 -27.76 -81.58 10.19
CA GLU A 80 -27.69 -80.64 9.07
C GLU A 80 -28.56 -79.40 9.30
N LEU A 81 -29.77 -79.58 9.85
CA LEU A 81 -30.62 -78.45 10.26
C LEU A 81 -29.93 -77.59 11.31
N GLY A 82 -29.28 -78.20 12.31
CA GLY A 82 -28.52 -77.49 13.34
C GLY A 82 -27.38 -76.65 12.74
N ARG A 83 -26.60 -77.21 11.81
CA ARG A 83 -25.53 -76.48 11.10
C ARG A 83 -26.09 -75.31 10.28
N ARG A 84 -27.19 -75.51 9.56
CA ARG A 84 -27.83 -74.43 8.78
C ARG A 84 -28.39 -73.33 9.67
N MET A 85 -28.98 -73.68 10.81
CA MET A 85 -29.44 -72.69 11.79
C MET A 85 -28.27 -71.87 12.35
N GLN A 86 -27.13 -72.50 12.64
CA GLN A 86 -25.94 -71.79 13.07
C GLN A 86 -25.40 -70.84 11.99
N LEU A 87 -25.30 -71.30 10.73
CA LEU A 87 -24.87 -70.46 9.61
C LEU A 87 -25.82 -69.26 9.39
N LEU A 88 -27.12 -69.46 9.54
CA LEU A 88 -28.11 -68.38 9.47
C LEU A 88 -27.93 -67.37 10.60
N ALA A 89 -27.66 -67.83 11.82
CA ALA A 89 -27.40 -66.94 12.96
C ALA A 89 -26.11 -66.13 12.78
N GLU A 90 -25.05 -66.74 12.27
CA GLU A 90 -23.78 -66.08 11.96
C GLU A 90 -23.95 -65.03 10.85
N THR A 91 -24.66 -65.38 9.77
CA THR A 91 -24.99 -64.45 8.68
C THR A 91 -25.83 -63.27 9.17
N LEU A 92 -26.83 -63.52 10.03
CA LEU A 92 -27.68 -62.47 10.60
C LEU A 92 -26.87 -61.51 11.49
N ASN A 93 -25.96 -62.05 12.31
CA ASN A 93 -25.05 -61.25 13.13
C ASN A 93 -24.10 -60.39 12.28
N ALA A 94 -23.55 -60.95 11.20
CA ALA A 94 -22.71 -60.21 10.26
C ALA A 94 -23.50 -59.09 9.57
N GLN A 95 -24.74 -59.36 9.14
CA GLN A 95 -25.62 -58.37 8.54
C GLN A 95 -25.96 -57.24 9.52
N GLN A 96 -26.24 -57.57 10.78
CA GLN A 96 -26.50 -56.55 11.81
C GLN A 96 -25.27 -55.67 12.05
N LYS A 97 -24.06 -56.25 12.12
CA LYS A 97 -22.81 -55.47 12.25
C LYS A 97 -22.63 -54.53 11.05
N SER A 98 -22.76 -55.04 9.83
CA SER A 98 -22.66 -54.24 8.61
C SER A 98 -23.69 -53.09 8.59
N GLN A 99 -24.93 -53.33 9.01
CA GLN A 99 -25.97 -52.30 9.12
C GLN A 99 -25.57 -51.18 10.08
N THR A 100 -24.94 -51.52 11.21
CA THR A 100 -24.46 -50.50 12.17
C THR A 100 -23.29 -49.68 11.62
N GLU A 101 -22.37 -50.32 10.89
CA GLU A 101 -21.24 -49.64 10.24
C GLU A 101 -21.72 -48.70 9.13
N ILE A 102 -22.67 -49.14 8.30
CA ILE A 102 -23.31 -48.29 7.28
C ILE A 102 -23.99 -47.09 7.93
N SER A 103 -24.67 -47.29 9.06
CA SER A 103 -25.34 -46.20 9.78
C SER A 103 -24.34 -45.18 10.33
N ARG A 104 -23.21 -45.64 10.88
CA ARG A 104 -22.10 -44.76 11.32
C ARG A 104 -21.47 -44.01 10.15
N ALA A 105 -21.20 -44.69 9.04
CA ALA A 105 -20.64 -44.06 7.85
C ALA A 105 -21.57 -42.97 7.30
N ARG A 106 -22.89 -43.21 7.27
CA ARG A 106 -23.89 -42.19 6.88
C ARG A 106 -23.87 -40.97 7.79
N GLN A 107 -23.73 -41.18 9.10
CA GLN A 107 -23.62 -40.07 10.06
C GLN A 107 -22.37 -39.22 9.79
N LEU A 108 -21.22 -39.85 9.57
CA LEU A 108 -19.97 -39.15 9.23
C LEU A 108 -20.08 -38.37 7.90
N ILE A 109 -20.78 -38.91 6.92
CA ILE A 109 -21.05 -38.21 5.65
C ILE A 109 -21.87 -36.94 5.90
N ILE A 110 -22.94 -37.03 6.71
CA ILE A 110 -23.78 -35.86 7.05
C ILE A 110 -22.96 -34.78 7.77
N GLU A 111 -22.10 -35.18 8.72
CA GLU A 111 -21.20 -34.26 9.42
C GLU A 111 -20.21 -33.60 8.47
N ALA A 112 -19.60 -34.37 7.56
CA ALA A 112 -18.70 -33.85 6.54
C ALA A 112 -19.40 -32.87 5.58
N GLU A 113 -20.61 -33.19 5.11
CA GLU A 113 -21.41 -32.29 4.27
C GLU A 113 -21.76 -30.98 4.98
N SER A 114 -22.08 -31.05 6.28
CA SER A 114 -22.33 -29.87 7.11
C SER A 114 -21.08 -28.98 7.22
N MET A 115 -19.91 -29.58 7.47
CA MET A 115 -18.64 -28.85 7.51
C MET A 115 -18.30 -28.20 6.17
N VAL A 116 -18.50 -28.90 5.05
CA VAL A 116 -18.28 -28.34 3.70
C VAL A 116 -19.16 -27.12 3.47
N LYS A 117 -20.45 -27.20 3.81
CA LYS A 117 -21.37 -26.05 3.71
C LYS A 117 -20.94 -24.88 4.60
N SER A 118 -20.38 -25.14 5.78
CA SER A 118 -19.82 -24.09 6.64
C SER A 118 -18.60 -23.44 6.00
N HIS A 119 -17.65 -24.23 5.51
CA HIS A 119 -16.46 -23.72 4.84
C HIS A 119 -16.77 -22.95 3.55
N GLU A 120 -17.81 -23.34 2.80
CA GLU A 120 -18.28 -22.56 1.65
C GLU A 120 -18.80 -21.18 2.06
N LYS A 121 -19.56 -21.10 3.17
CA LYS A 121 -19.99 -19.80 3.72
C LYS A 121 -18.79 -18.96 4.14
N ASP A 122 -17.84 -19.54 4.87
CA ASP A 122 -16.63 -18.84 5.31
C ASP A 122 -15.80 -18.35 4.12
N LYS A 123 -15.65 -19.18 3.08
CA LYS A 123 -15.01 -18.80 1.82
C LYS A 123 -15.67 -17.58 1.20
N THR A 124 -16.99 -17.57 1.05
CA THR A 124 -17.70 -16.41 0.47
C THR A 124 -17.57 -15.15 1.33
N HIS A 125 -17.48 -15.29 2.66
CA HIS A 125 -17.25 -14.17 3.56
C HIS A 125 -15.83 -13.61 3.40
N LEU A 126 -14.82 -14.48 3.34
CA LEU A 126 -13.43 -14.10 3.11
C LEU A 126 -13.23 -13.43 1.74
N GLU A 127 -13.89 -13.91 0.69
CA GLU A 127 -13.87 -13.27 -0.64
C GLU A 127 -14.43 -11.84 -0.60
N LYS A 128 -15.52 -11.60 0.15
CA LYS A 128 -16.06 -10.25 0.36
C LYS A 128 -15.10 -9.35 1.13
N LEU A 129 -14.47 -9.87 2.18
CA LEU A 129 -13.45 -9.13 2.95
C LEU A 129 -12.24 -8.79 2.08
N LEU A 130 -11.79 -9.71 1.23
CA LEU A 130 -10.68 -9.47 0.31
C LEU A 130 -11.01 -8.35 -0.68
N LEU A 131 -12.20 -8.36 -1.27
CA LEU A 131 -12.66 -7.31 -2.18
C LEU A 131 -12.76 -5.95 -1.47
N HIS A 132 -13.27 -5.94 -0.23
CA HIS A 132 -13.30 -4.72 0.57
C HIS A 132 -11.89 -4.19 0.84
N GLN A 133 -10.94 -5.04 1.23
CA GLN A 133 -9.55 -4.66 1.46
C GLN A 133 -8.86 -4.14 0.20
N GLN A 134 -9.15 -4.73 -0.97
CA GLN A 134 -8.64 -4.22 -2.25
C GLN A 134 -9.17 -2.82 -2.54
N SER A 135 -10.45 -2.57 -2.27
CA SER A 135 -11.06 -1.25 -2.43
C SER A 135 -10.46 -0.21 -1.50
N THR A 136 -10.31 -0.51 -0.20
CA THR A 136 -9.70 0.41 0.77
C THR A 136 -8.24 0.71 0.43
N ASN A 137 -7.45 -0.30 0.06
CA ASN A 137 -6.07 -0.11 -0.39
C ASN A 137 -5.98 0.79 -1.64
N GLU A 138 -6.93 0.70 -2.56
CA GLU A 138 -6.97 1.56 -3.75
C GLU A 138 -7.35 3.00 -3.39
N GLN A 139 -8.29 3.20 -2.47
CA GLN A 139 -8.63 4.53 -1.94
C GLN A 139 -7.42 5.16 -1.23
N GLU A 140 -6.68 4.41 -0.42
CA GLU A 140 -5.45 4.87 0.23
C GLU A 140 -4.38 5.28 -0.78
N ARG A 141 -4.19 4.50 -1.86
CA ARG A 141 -3.27 4.85 -2.95
C ARG A 141 -3.65 6.16 -3.64
N GLN A 142 -4.94 6.36 -3.90
CA GLN A 142 -5.44 7.61 -4.48
C GLN A 142 -5.23 8.80 -3.54
N CYS A 143 -5.51 8.63 -2.25
CA CYS A 143 -5.27 9.64 -1.22
C CYS A 143 -3.78 10.02 -1.12
N LEU A 144 -2.88 9.02 -1.14
CA LEU A 144 -1.43 9.24 -1.17
C LEU A 144 -1.00 10.00 -2.42
N LYS A 145 -1.54 9.67 -3.60
CA LYS A 145 -1.25 10.38 -4.85
C LYS A 145 -1.69 11.83 -4.80
N LEU A 146 -2.90 12.11 -4.32
CA LEU A 146 -3.39 13.48 -4.12
C LEU A 146 -2.55 14.26 -3.12
N THR A 147 -2.18 13.63 -2.00
CA THR A 147 -1.31 14.24 -0.98
C THR A 147 0.07 14.58 -1.55
N GLN A 148 0.66 13.70 -2.35
CA GLN A 148 1.92 13.97 -3.04
C GLN A 148 1.82 15.12 -4.04
N GLN A 149 0.72 15.21 -4.80
CA GLN A 149 0.46 16.34 -5.70
C GLN A 149 0.34 17.66 -4.93
N LYS A 150 -0.44 17.68 -3.84
CA LYS A 150 -0.57 18.86 -2.99
C LYS A 150 0.73 19.28 -2.33
N LEU A 151 1.56 18.32 -1.92
CA LEU A 151 2.89 18.61 -1.40
C LEU A 151 3.80 19.24 -2.47
N GLN A 152 3.71 18.81 -3.73
CA GLN A 152 4.46 19.42 -4.84
C GLN A 152 3.99 20.84 -5.14
N GLU A 153 2.67 21.09 -5.15
CA GLU A 153 2.10 22.44 -5.29
C GLU A 153 2.60 23.37 -4.17
N LEU A 154 2.55 22.93 -2.92
CA LEU A 154 3.03 23.71 -1.77
C LEU A 154 4.53 24.03 -1.87
N LYS A 155 5.36 23.07 -2.31
CA LYS A 155 6.79 23.32 -2.54
C LYS A 155 7.05 24.37 -3.61
N LEU A 156 6.26 24.37 -4.69
CA LEU A 156 6.35 25.39 -5.73
C LEU A 156 5.96 26.77 -5.19
N LEU A 157 4.83 26.86 -4.47
CA LEU A 157 4.37 28.09 -3.82
C LEU A 157 5.39 28.63 -2.81
N GLU A 158 6.01 27.76 -2.02
CA GLU A 158 7.07 28.16 -1.08
C GLU A 158 8.29 28.72 -1.82
N SER A 159 8.67 28.11 -2.94
CA SER A 159 9.79 28.58 -3.77
C SER A 159 9.52 29.97 -4.36
N ASP A 160 8.29 30.23 -4.79
CA ASP A 160 7.88 31.52 -5.34
C ASP A 160 7.75 32.57 -4.24
N ARG A 161 7.23 32.22 -3.06
CA ARG A 161 7.23 33.08 -1.87
C ARG A 161 8.66 33.50 -1.51
N LYS A 162 9.61 32.57 -1.46
CA LYS A 162 11.03 32.88 -1.20
C LYS A 162 11.61 33.83 -2.25
N ARG A 163 11.25 33.64 -3.52
CA ARG A 163 11.69 34.52 -4.61
C ARG A 163 11.13 35.94 -4.46
N VAL A 164 9.84 36.07 -4.14
CA VAL A 164 9.19 37.36 -3.91
C VAL A 164 9.81 38.07 -2.70
N LEU A 165 10.00 37.37 -1.59
CA LEU A 165 10.68 37.90 -0.41
C LEU A 165 12.09 38.40 -0.75
N LYS A 166 12.88 37.63 -1.51
CA LYS A 166 14.22 38.06 -1.94
C LYS A 166 14.19 39.32 -2.82
N LYS A 167 13.17 39.48 -3.67
CA LYS A 167 12.98 40.71 -4.46
C LYS A 167 12.60 41.89 -3.55
N ARG A 168 11.74 41.66 -2.55
CA ARG A 168 11.34 42.68 -1.57
C ARG A 168 12.53 43.14 -0.74
N ASN A 169 13.30 42.22 -0.15
CA ASN A 169 14.49 42.55 0.63
C ASN A 169 15.50 43.40 -0.16
N ARG A 170 15.72 43.09 -1.44
CA ARG A 170 16.59 43.92 -2.32
C ARG A 170 16.05 45.33 -2.56
N LYS A 171 14.73 45.51 -2.58
CA LYS A 171 14.12 46.85 -2.68
C LYS A 171 14.26 47.58 -1.35
N ASP A 172 13.99 46.90 -0.24
CA ASP A 172 14.08 47.45 1.10
C ASP A 172 15.54 47.87 1.41
N GLU A 173 16.54 47.10 0.99
CA GLU A 173 17.97 47.47 1.06
C GLU A 173 18.29 48.77 0.30
N LYS A 174 17.74 48.94 -0.91
CA LYS A 174 17.93 50.18 -1.69
C LYS A 174 17.24 51.38 -1.04
N ILE A 175 16.06 51.18 -0.48
CA ILE A 175 15.34 52.23 0.25
C ILE A 175 16.14 52.62 1.49
N ALA A 176 16.66 51.65 2.24
CA ALA A 176 17.51 51.91 3.40
C ALA A 176 18.77 52.70 3.02
N GLN A 177 19.46 52.33 1.94
CA GLN A 177 20.60 53.09 1.41
C GLN A 177 20.23 54.53 1.04
N CYS A 178 19.10 54.72 0.36
CA CYS A 178 18.61 56.06 -0.01
C CYS A 178 18.30 56.91 1.23
N ILE A 179 17.65 56.32 2.25
CA ILE A 179 17.36 57.01 3.51
C ILE A 179 18.66 57.40 4.21
N SER A 180 19.65 56.51 4.28
CA SER A 180 20.95 56.83 4.87
C SER A 180 21.66 57.96 4.12
N GLN A 181 21.66 57.95 2.79
CA GLN A 181 22.23 59.05 1.97
C GLN A 181 21.51 60.38 2.23
N MET A 182 20.17 60.37 2.25
CA MET A 182 19.39 61.57 2.57
C MET A 182 19.66 62.09 3.99
N GLN A 183 19.81 61.21 4.97
CA GLN A 183 20.14 61.59 6.34
C GLN A 183 21.54 62.21 6.44
N GLU A 184 22.50 61.69 5.68
CA GLU A 184 23.87 62.22 5.63
C GLU A 184 23.93 63.57 4.91
N GLU A 185 23.21 63.72 3.80
CA GLU A 185 23.04 65.02 3.14
C GLU A 185 22.36 66.05 4.04
N ASN A 186 21.30 65.66 4.76
CA ASN A 186 20.67 66.56 5.73
C ASN A 186 21.64 67.01 6.82
N ARG A 187 22.44 66.11 7.40
CA ARG A 187 23.46 66.50 8.39
C ARG A 187 24.49 67.45 7.80
N ARG A 188 24.93 67.22 6.56
CA ARG A 188 25.86 68.12 5.87
C ARG A 188 25.24 69.52 5.68
N LEU A 189 23.99 69.58 5.24
CA LEU A 189 23.25 70.84 5.07
C LEU A 189 23.01 71.55 6.40
N GLU A 190 22.72 70.82 7.48
CA GLU A 190 22.60 71.36 8.83
C GLU A 190 23.91 72.02 9.29
N LEU A 191 25.06 71.38 9.06
CA LEU A 191 26.37 71.94 9.37
C LEU A 191 26.66 73.22 8.55
N GLN A 192 26.40 73.19 7.24
CA GLN A 192 26.55 74.36 6.38
C GLN A 192 25.64 75.52 6.82
N ASN A 193 24.39 75.23 7.20
CA ASN A 193 23.48 76.23 7.75
C ASN A 193 24.01 76.82 9.06
N CYS A 194 24.61 76.01 9.93
CA CYS A 194 25.25 76.52 11.15
C CYS A 194 26.46 77.42 10.86
N GLU A 195 27.28 77.09 9.86
CA GLU A 195 28.42 77.92 9.43
C GLU A 195 27.95 79.25 8.84
N LEU A 196 26.99 79.22 7.91
CA LEU A 196 26.39 80.41 7.32
C LEU A 196 25.69 81.28 8.38
N ALA A 197 25.01 80.68 9.36
CA ALA A 197 24.41 81.44 10.46
C ALA A 197 25.46 82.20 11.28
N LYS A 198 26.63 81.58 11.54
CA LYS A 198 27.75 82.26 12.21
C LYS A 198 28.33 83.38 11.36
N GLU A 199 28.46 83.18 10.06
CA GLU A 199 28.96 84.18 9.11
C GLU A 199 28.02 85.38 9.02
N ILE A 200 26.69 85.14 8.93
CA ILE A 200 25.68 86.20 8.98
C ILE A 200 25.78 86.99 10.28
N GLN A 201 25.91 86.31 11.42
CA GLN A 201 26.04 86.97 12.72
C GLN A 201 27.31 87.83 12.78
N TYR A 202 28.42 87.34 12.25
CA TYR A 202 29.67 88.10 12.14
C TYR A 202 29.50 89.34 11.25
N LEU A 203 28.95 89.19 10.05
CA LEU A 203 28.71 90.31 9.13
C LEU A 203 27.72 91.33 9.70
N GLN A 204 26.69 90.90 10.43
CA GLN A 204 25.78 91.80 11.14
C GLN A 204 26.52 92.61 12.22
N SER A 205 27.43 91.97 12.96
CA SER A 205 28.25 92.69 13.95
C SER A 205 29.22 93.67 13.30
N GLU A 206 29.84 93.31 12.17
CA GLU A 206 30.72 94.19 11.38
C GLU A 206 29.94 95.38 10.80
N ALA A 207 28.77 95.13 10.23
CA ALA A 207 27.88 96.18 9.71
C ALA A 207 27.45 97.16 10.82
N TYR A 208 27.16 96.66 12.03
CA TYR A 208 26.82 97.51 13.16
C TYR A 208 28.00 98.39 13.60
N VAL A 209 29.22 97.85 13.63
CA VAL A 209 30.45 98.62 13.90
C VAL A 209 30.66 99.69 12.84
N MET A 210 30.59 99.31 11.56
CA MET A 210 30.71 100.23 10.42
C MET A 210 29.65 101.32 10.46
N GLN A 211 28.40 100.99 10.79
CA GLN A 211 27.34 101.99 10.94
C GLN A 211 27.65 102.96 12.09
N GLY A 212 28.14 102.48 13.23
CA GLY A 212 28.55 103.33 14.34
C GLY A 212 29.78 104.19 14.03
N ASP A 213 30.72 103.71 13.20
CA ASP A 213 31.82 104.51 12.66
C ASP A 213 31.31 105.60 11.73
N HIS A 214 30.40 105.26 10.80
CA HIS A 214 29.78 106.22 9.89
C HIS A 214 28.92 107.26 10.61
N GLU A 215 28.19 106.90 11.66
CA GLU A 215 27.43 107.85 12.49
C GLU A 215 28.35 108.82 13.22
N ARG A 216 29.47 108.33 13.79
CA ARG A 216 30.49 109.20 14.42
C ARG A 216 31.16 110.12 13.40
N GLU A 217 31.48 109.62 12.21
CA GLU A 217 32.05 110.42 11.14
C GLU A 217 31.04 111.47 10.66
N LYS A 218 29.76 111.12 10.50
CA LYS A 218 28.68 112.05 10.18
C LYS A 218 28.55 113.15 11.23
N GLU A 219 28.56 112.82 12.52
CA GLU A 219 28.55 113.83 13.59
C GLU A 219 29.79 114.73 13.54
N SER A 220 30.96 114.16 13.29
CA SER A 220 32.21 114.92 13.12
C SER A 220 32.11 115.89 11.95
N LEU A 221 31.64 115.42 10.79
CA LEU A 221 31.41 116.23 9.60
C LEU A 221 30.35 117.31 9.82
N LEU A 222 29.25 117.01 10.51
CA LEU A 222 28.24 117.99 10.88
C LEU A 222 28.82 119.08 11.78
N ARG A 223 29.62 118.73 12.79
CA ARG A 223 30.33 119.72 13.64
C ARG A 223 31.35 120.55 12.86
N GLN A 224 32.01 119.96 11.85
CA GLN A 224 32.89 120.71 10.96
C GLN A 224 32.11 121.65 10.03
N MET A 225 30.96 121.21 9.51
CA MET A 225 30.05 122.03 8.72
C MET A 225 29.48 123.19 9.53
N GLU A 226 29.08 122.99 10.78
CA GLU A 226 28.65 124.06 11.68
C GLU A 226 29.78 125.09 11.91
N ARG A 227 31.02 124.64 12.12
CA ARG A 227 32.19 125.54 12.18
C ARG A 227 32.41 126.29 10.87
N LEU A 228 32.22 125.63 9.73
CA LEU A 228 32.33 126.25 8.40
C LEU A 228 31.18 127.22 8.10
N GLN A 229 29.96 126.97 8.56
CA GLN A 229 28.83 127.91 8.46
C GLN A 229 29.06 129.14 9.34
N MET A 230 29.57 128.98 10.56
CA MET A 230 30.01 130.10 11.40
C MET A 230 31.16 130.88 10.73
N SER A 231 32.08 130.19 10.04
CA SER A 231 33.12 130.81 9.21
C SER A 231 32.60 131.48 7.93
N ARG A 232 31.42 131.10 7.42
CA ARG A 232 30.80 131.72 6.24
C ARG A 232 30.03 132.99 6.59
N PHE A 233 29.52 133.13 7.82
CA PHE A 233 28.99 134.40 8.29
C PHE A 233 30.09 135.48 8.45
N ASP A 234 31.32 135.09 8.78
CA ASP A 234 32.46 136.03 8.90
C ASP A 234 33.16 136.37 7.56
N LYS A 235 32.86 135.66 6.46
CA LYS A 235 33.55 135.85 5.17
C LYS A 235 32.64 136.13 3.98
N ALA A 236 31.34 136.37 4.19
CA ALA A 236 30.40 136.77 3.15
C ALA A 236 30.23 138.31 3.02
N TYR A 237 31.31 139.08 3.10
CA TYR A 237 31.29 140.52 2.75
C TYR A 237 32.27 140.95 1.66
N LYS A 238 33.02 140.04 1.00
CA LYS A 238 33.81 140.40 -0.18
C LYS A 238 33.89 139.27 -1.19
N SER A 239 33.79 139.67 -2.46
CA SER A 239 34.00 138.91 -3.70
C SER A 239 32.80 138.14 -4.27
N SER A 240 32.18 138.81 -5.23
CA SER A 240 31.44 138.28 -6.36
C SER A 240 32.38 137.66 -7.42
N LEU A 241 31.75 136.98 -8.40
CA LEU A 241 32.13 136.81 -9.82
C LEU A 241 32.81 135.48 -10.29
N ILE A 242 31.98 134.68 -11.03
CA ILE A 242 32.19 133.89 -12.29
C ILE A 242 33.13 132.63 -12.27
N ILE A 243 33.01 131.49 -13.00
CA ILE A 243 32.63 131.07 -14.39
C ILE A 243 32.42 129.51 -14.50
N GLU A 244 31.57 129.08 -15.47
CA GLU A 244 31.49 127.87 -16.37
C GLU A 244 31.67 126.42 -15.86
N GLN A 245 30.76 125.46 -16.15
CA GLN A 245 30.52 124.68 -17.41
C GLN A 245 31.69 123.81 -17.93
N GLY A 246 31.45 122.49 -18.07
CA GLY A 246 31.91 121.75 -19.26
C GLY A 246 32.52 120.33 -19.13
N SER A 247 31.98 119.41 -19.96
CA SER A 247 32.64 118.28 -20.71
C SER A 247 32.81 116.91 -20.00
N GLN A 248 32.15 115.82 -20.49
CA GLN A 248 32.45 114.84 -21.57
C GLN A 248 33.28 113.62 -21.09
N THR A 249 32.93 112.37 -21.45
CA THR A 249 33.32 111.76 -22.72
C THR A 249 32.59 110.45 -23.07
N PHE A 250 32.60 110.17 -24.38
CA PHE A 250 32.11 109.02 -25.14
C PHE A 250 33.32 108.16 -25.58
N TYR A 251 33.22 106.83 -25.62
CA TYR A 251 33.76 105.85 -26.60
C TYR A 251 33.32 104.46 -26.08
N GLU A 252 32.70 103.57 -26.87
CA GLU A 252 33.42 102.66 -27.76
C GLU A 252 32.53 102.08 -28.89
N GLN A 253 33.20 101.84 -30.01
CA GLN A 253 32.69 101.33 -31.29
C GLN A 253 32.85 99.81 -31.42
N ARG A 254 31.85 99.21 -32.10
CA ARG A 254 31.99 98.24 -33.21
C ARG A 254 33.13 97.21 -33.15
N ILE A 255 32.92 96.08 -32.47
CA ILE A 255 33.46 94.76 -32.88
C ILE A 255 32.42 93.70 -32.46
N ASN A 256 31.45 93.34 -33.32
CA ASN A 256 30.50 92.28 -32.93
C ASN A 256 29.96 91.40 -34.06
N GLU A 257 30.34 91.60 -35.32
CA GLU A 257 29.71 90.86 -36.43
C GLU A 257 30.57 89.73 -37.05
N LYS A 258 31.87 89.62 -36.70
CA LYS A 258 32.74 88.51 -37.17
C LYS A 258 32.93 87.38 -36.15
N GLU A 259 32.72 87.62 -34.85
CA GLU A 259 32.83 86.55 -33.83
C GLU A 259 31.57 85.68 -33.72
N HIS A 260 30.40 86.21 -34.02
CA HIS A 260 29.15 85.45 -33.96
C HIS A 260 29.03 84.38 -35.06
N HIS A 261 29.65 84.59 -36.23
CA HIS A 261 29.54 83.63 -37.32
C HIS A 261 30.44 82.38 -37.12
N ILE A 262 31.61 82.55 -36.48
CA ILE A 262 32.54 81.44 -36.18
C ILE A 262 32.05 80.58 -35.01
N ARG A 263 31.35 81.17 -34.03
CA ARG A 263 30.69 80.43 -32.94
C ARG A 263 29.56 79.52 -33.46
N ASN A 264 28.75 80.01 -34.41
CA ASN A 264 27.62 79.23 -34.94
C ASN A 264 28.05 78.03 -35.81
N VAL A 265 29.13 78.13 -36.58
CA VAL A 265 29.61 77.02 -37.44
C VAL A 265 30.25 75.89 -36.60
N LYS A 266 31.03 76.25 -35.56
CA LYS A 266 31.60 75.27 -34.62
C LYS A 266 30.52 74.57 -33.80
N GLU A 267 29.48 75.28 -33.36
CA GLU A 267 28.35 74.65 -32.66
C GLU A 267 27.54 73.69 -33.56
N THR A 268 27.44 73.94 -34.86
CA THR A 268 26.73 73.02 -35.79
C THR A 268 27.54 71.75 -36.08
N GLU A 269 28.86 71.86 -36.27
CA GLU A 269 29.73 70.69 -36.46
C GLU A 269 29.85 69.82 -35.19
N GLU A 270 29.87 70.43 -33.99
CA GLU A 270 29.84 69.69 -32.72
C GLU A 270 28.49 69.01 -32.46
N LYS A 271 27.37 69.62 -32.89
CA LYS A 271 26.02 69.01 -32.75
C LYS A 271 25.84 67.82 -33.69
N GLU A 272 26.34 67.88 -34.92
CA GLU A 272 26.29 66.73 -35.86
C GLU A 272 27.21 65.58 -35.42
N ASN A 273 28.43 65.88 -34.97
CA ASN A 273 29.34 64.87 -34.43
C ASN A 273 28.80 64.23 -33.14
N ASN A 274 28.13 64.99 -32.28
CA ASN A 274 27.49 64.43 -31.08
C ASN A 274 26.26 63.57 -31.41
N LYS A 275 25.46 63.94 -32.41
CA LYS A 275 24.36 63.07 -32.89
C LYS A 275 24.90 61.75 -33.45
N SER A 276 25.95 61.80 -34.27
CA SER A 276 26.63 60.63 -34.82
C SER A 276 27.23 59.72 -33.73
N ARG A 277 27.87 60.30 -32.71
CA ARG A 277 28.37 59.53 -31.56
C ARG A 277 27.25 58.91 -30.73
N GLN A 278 26.15 59.63 -30.52
CA GLN A 278 25.00 59.11 -29.79
C GLN A 278 24.32 57.95 -30.51
N THR A 279 24.14 58.02 -31.83
CA THR A 279 23.56 56.91 -32.62
C THR A 279 24.48 55.68 -32.62
N SER A 280 25.78 55.87 -32.83
CA SER A 280 26.77 54.78 -32.77
C SER A 280 26.80 54.08 -31.40
N MET A 281 26.74 54.85 -30.31
CA MET A 281 26.67 54.31 -28.95
C MET A 281 25.35 53.55 -28.70
N LEU A 282 24.24 54.04 -29.24
CA LEU A 282 22.93 53.39 -29.10
C LEU A 282 22.88 52.05 -29.86
N GLU A 283 23.47 52.00 -31.07
CA GLU A 283 23.61 50.77 -31.86
C GLU A 283 24.50 49.74 -31.17
N ALA A 284 25.63 50.16 -30.59
CA ALA A 284 26.51 49.29 -29.81
C ALA A 284 25.80 48.71 -28.57
N LEU A 285 25.01 49.52 -27.86
CA LEU A 285 24.19 49.08 -26.73
C LEU A 285 23.09 48.10 -27.18
N HIS A 286 22.46 48.33 -28.33
CA HIS A 286 21.48 47.42 -28.91
C HIS A 286 22.10 46.07 -29.26
N GLN A 287 23.27 46.04 -29.91
CA GLN A 287 23.96 44.80 -30.24
C GLN A 287 24.38 44.01 -28.99
N ASN A 288 24.86 44.69 -27.95
CA ASN A 288 25.19 44.04 -26.67
C ASN A 288 23.95 43.44 -25.99
N LYS A 289 22.82 44.14 -26.03
CA LYS A 289 21.55 43.64 -25.48
C LYS A 289 21.05 42.41 -26.25
N ILE A 290 21.21 42.38 -27.57
CA ILE A 290 20.89 41.22 -28.40
C ILE A 290 21.80 40.04 -28.02
N LYS A 291 23.12 40.24 -27.93
CA LYS A 291 24.08 39.18 -27.53
C LYS A 291 23.76 38.61 -26.15
N ASP A 292 23.36 39.44 -25.18
CA ASP A 292 22.94 39.01 -23.85
C ASP A 292 21.66 38.18 -23.86
N ILE A 293 20.68 38.56 -24.69
CA ILE A 293 19.46 37.78 -24.89
C ILE A 293 19.79 36.41 -25.48
N THR A 294 20.67 36.36 -26.49
CA THR A 294 21.09 35.10 -27.12
C THR A 294 21.82 34.19 -26.13
N ARG A 295 22.78 34.71 -25.36
CA ARG A 295 23.46 33.95 -24.29
C ARG A 295 22.50 33.41 -23.23
N ARG A 296 21.48 34.19 -22.85
CA ARG A 296 20.45 33.74 -21.90
C ARG A 296 19.59 32.62 -22.48
N LYS A 297 19.22 32.70 -23.76
CA LYS A 297 18.48 31.64 -24.45
C LYS A 297 19.30 30.35 -24.52
N GLU A 298 20.56 30.43 -24.94
CA GLU A 298 21.49 29.29 -24.98
C GLU A 298 21.68 28.66 -23.60
N CYS A 299 21.86 29.47 -22.55
CA CYS A 299 21.97 28.99 -21.17
C CYS A 299 20.68 28.26 -20.71
N CYS A 300 19.50 28.77 -21.06
CA CYS A 300 18.23 28.12 -20.76
C CYS A 300 18.11 26.77 -21.50
N THR A 301 18.40 26.73 -22.80
CA THR A 301 18.37 25.50 -23.60
C THR A 301 19.32 24.45 -23.04
N PHE A 302 20.55 24.84 -22.71
CA PHE A 302 21.53 23.95 -22.07
C PHE A 302 21.02 23.39 -20.74
N LYS A 303 20.43 24.23 -19.87
CA LYS A 303 19.86 23.77 -18.60
C LYS A 303 18.71 22.80 -18.76
N ILE A 304 17.85 22.99 -19.77
CA ILE A 304 16.75 22.08 -20.08
C ILE A 304 17.31 20.73 -20.54
N LEU A 305 18.22 20.72 -21.52
CA LEU A 305 18.84 19.50 -22.04
C LEU A 305 19.61 18.74 -20.96
N HIS A 306 20.34 19.46 -20.10
CA HIS A 306 21.06 18.84 -18.99
C HIS A 306 20.12 18.19 -17.96
N ARG A 307 18.99 18.85 -17.62
CA ARG A 307 17.97 18.26 -16.73
C ARG A 307 17.33 17.01 -17.35
N MET A 308 17.01 17.04 -18.64
CA MET A 308 16.46 15.89 -19.35
C MET A 308 17.46 14.71 -19.34
N ARG A 309 18.75 14.96 -19.57
CA ARG A 309 19.80 13.94 -19.48
C ARG A 309 19.87 13.32 -18.09
N ILE A 310 19.85 14.12 -17.02
CA ILE A 310 19.87 13.60 -15.63
C ILE A 310 18.62 12.76 -15.34
N GLN A 311 17.44 13.18 -15.80
CA GLN A 311 16.21 12.41 -15.62
C GLN A 311 16.25 11.07 -16.36
N SER A 312 16.75 11.06 -17.60
CA SER A 312 16.96 9.83 -18.38
C SER A 312 17.95 8.87 -17.69
N MET A 313 19.06 9.38 -17.14
CA MET A 313 20.01 8.57 -16.36
C MET A 313 19.38 8.01 -15.08
N LYS A 314 18.53 8.77 -14.39
CA LYS A 314 17.80 8.28 -13.20
C LYS A 314 16.79 7.20 -13.56
N ALA A 315 16.07 7.35 -14.68
CA ALA A 315 15.12 6.37 -15.16
C ALA A 315 15.81 5.04 -15.55
N THR A 316 16.94 5.11 -16.25
CA THR A 316 17.74 3.92 -16.61
C THR A 316 18.34 3.23 -15.38
N ALA A 317 18.83 3.97 -14.39
CA ALA A 317 19.27 3.40 -13.13
C ALA A 317 18.13 2.73 -12.34
N SER A 318 16.93 3.32 -12.34
CA SER A 318 15.73 2.74 -11.73
C SER A 318 15.28 1.46 -12.43
N ASN A 319 15.35 1.42 -13.76
CA ASN A 319 15.03 0.22 -14.53
C ASN A 319 16.05 -0.90 -14.27
N ALA A 320 17.35 -0.58 -14.22
CA ALA A 320 18.39 -1.56 -13.91
C ALA A 320 18.25 -2.17 -12.50
N THR A 321 17.79 -1.37 -11.53
CA THR A 321 17.49 -1.87 -10.16
C THR A 321 16.19 -2.69 -10.12
N CYS A 322 15.18 -2.32 -10.91
CA CYS A 322 13.96 -3.11 -11.08
C CYS A 322 14.24 -4.48 -11.71
N VAL A 323 15.04 -4.52 -12.78
CA VAL A 323 15.47 -5.76 -13.47
C VAL A 323 16.26 -6.65 -12.51
N ARG A 324 17.24 -6.10 -11.77
CA ARG A 324 17.96 -6.88 -10.75
C ARG A 324 17.05 -7.48 -9.68
N ARG A 325 16.04 -6.75 -9.21
CA ARG A 325 15.06 -7.27 -8.24
C ARG A 325 14.18 -8.37 -8.83
N LEU A 326 13.79 -8.25 -10.10
CA LEU A 326 13.05 -9.29 -10.82
C LEU A 326 13.89 -10.55 -11.01
N GLU A 327 15.14 -10.42 -11.43
CA GLU A 327 16.09 -11.54 -11.54
C GLU A 327 16.31 -12.23 -10.20
N GLN A 328 16.42 -11.48 -9.10
CA GLN A 328 16.58 -12.06 -7.76
C GLN A 328 15.32 -12.79 -7.29
N LYS A 329 14.12 -12.26 -7.59
CA LYS A 329 12.84 -12.95 -7.33
C LYS A 329 12.70 -14.23 -8.15
N LEU A 330 13.09 -14.20 -9.43
CA LEU A 330 13.09 -15.37 -10.30
C LEU A 330 14.04 -16.44 -9.77
N ARG A 331 15.26 -16.08 -9.36
CA ARG A 331 16.19 -17.04 -8.71
C ARG A 331 15.62 -17.65 -7.43
N GLY A 332 14.92 -16.86 -6.61
CA GLY A 332 14.24 -17.38 -5.42
C GLY A 332 13.13 -18.38 -5.76
N LYS A 333 12.36 -18.11 -6.83
CA LYS A 333 11.34 -19.02 -7.36
C LYS A 333 11.95 -20.31 -7.93
N ASP A 334 13.07 -20.22 -8.63
CA ASP A 334 13.79 -21.38 -9.15
C ASP A 334 14.33 -22.28 -8.01
N GLN A 335 14.78 -21.67 -6.90
CA GLN A 335 15.21 -22.41 -5.71
C GLN A 335 14.03 -23.09 -5.00
N GLU A 336 12.88 -22.42 -4.87
CA GLU A 336 11.63 -23.03 -4.35
C GLU A 336 11.21 -24.22 -5.22
N LEU A 337 11.25 -24.08 -6.54
CA LEU A 337 10.89 -25.14 -7.48
C LEU A 337 11.86 -26.33 -7.37
N LYS A 338 13.17 -26.06 -7.26
CA LYS A 338 14.19 -27.08 -7.05
C LYS A 338 13.97 -27.84 -5.74
N PHE A 339 13.67 -27.13 -4.66
CA PHE A 339 13.38 -27.75 -3.36
C PHE A 339 12.11 -28.62 -3.42
N LEU A 340 11.04 -28.14 -4.05
CA LEU A 340 9.81 -28.92 -4.25
C LEU A 340 10.05 -30.16 -5.11
N TYR A 341 10.88 -30.04 -6.15
CA TYR A 341 11.26 -31.15 -7.00
C TYR A 341 12.10 -32.19 -6.25
N GLU A 342 13.09 -31.78 -5.46
CA GLU A 342 13.86 -32.67 -4.59
C GLU A 342 12.98 -33.35 -3.53
N LYS A 343 12.02 -32.62 -2.95
CA LYS A 343 11.04 -33.18 -2.00
C LYS A 343 10.14 -34.22 -2.67
N TYR A 344 9.66 -33.95 -3.88
CA TYR A 344 8.89 -34.89 -4.68
C TYR A 344 9.69 -36.16 -5.02
N LEU A 345 10.95 -36.01 -5.46
CA LEU A 345 11.85 -37.15 -5.70
C LEU A 345 12.12 -37.97 -4.44
N SER A 346 12.26 -37.32 -3.29
CA SER A 346 12.41 -37.99 -1.99
C SER A 346 11.15 -38.79 -1.61
N MET A 347 9.96 -38.22 -1.82
CA MET A 347 8.71 -38.95 -1.63
C MET A 347 8.58 -40.17 -2.54
N LEU A 348 8.97 -40.05 -3.82
CA LEU A 348 8.97 -41.18 -4.75
C LEU A 348 9.92 -42.29 -4.29
N ARG A 349 11.15 -41.94 -3.90
CA ARG A 349 12.12 -42.92 -3.38
C ARG A 349 11.63 -43.60 -2.10
N ASN A 350 11.00 -42.87 -1.20
CA ASN A 350 10.43 -43.46 0.02
C ASN A 350 9.26 -44.38 -0.31
N SER A 351 8.43 -44.04 -1.31
CA SER A 351 7.35 -44.94 -1.76
C SER A 351 7.87 -46.19 -2.48
N GLU A 352 9.01 -46.11 -3.17
CA GLU A 352 9.69 -47.28 -3.75
C GLU A 352 10.28 -48.19 -2.66
N ILE A 353 10.81 -47.61 -1.57
CA ILE A 353 11.30 -48.37 -0.41
C ILE A 353 10.15 -49.00 0.37
N ASP A 354 9.03 -48.29 0.56
CA ASP A 354 7.83 -48.80 1.23
C ASP A 354 7.14 -49.91 0.42
N SER A 355 7.18 -49.84 -0.91
CA SER A 355 6.69 -50.91 -1.79
C SER A 355 7.65 -52.10 -1.86
N ALA A 356 8.97 -51.87 -1.89
CA ALA A 356 9.96 -52.95 -1.82
C ALA A 356 9.91 -53.69 -0.47
N THR A 357 9.77 -52.97 0.65
CA THR A 357 9.61 -53.60 1.98
C THR A 357 8.26 -54.30 2.15
N PHE A 358 7.20 -53.86 1.46
CA PHE A 358 5.93 -54.60 1.40
C PHE A 358 6.04 -55.89 0.58
N PHE A 359 6.86 -55.92 -0.48
CA PHE A 359 7.09 -57.12 -1.29
C PHE A 359 8.11 -58.10 -0.69
N ASP A 360 9.09 -57.64 0.10
CA ASP A 360 10.01 -58.51 0.85
C ASP A 360 9.38 -59.09 2.15
N ALA A 361 8.21 -58.57 2.57
CA ALA A 361 7.44 -59.07 3.72
C ALA A 361 6.35 -60.10 3.36
N PHE A 362 6.28 -60.50 2.09
CA PHE A 362 5.50 -61.63 1.57
C PHE A 362 6.45 -62.70 1.02
#